data_AF-A0AAN8PN05-F1
#
_entry.id   AF-A0AAN8PN05-F1
#
_cell.length_a   1.000
_cell.length_b   1.000
_cell.length_c   1.000
_cell.angle_alpha   90.00
_cell.angle_beta   90.00
_cell.angle_gamma   90.00
#
_symmetry.space_group_name_H-M   'P 1'
#
loop_
_entity.id
_entity.type
_entity.pdbx_description
1 polymer ?
#
loop_
_entity_poly.entity_id
_entity_poly.type
_entity_poly.pdbx_seq_one_letter_code
_entity_poly.pdbx_strand_id
1 'polypeptide(L)'
;MNIRIFGLPNQQSRELQTTFIETIKKLTDIDIANEEIIAIHSLPSRSPNKPNPVIVKIRNTESKSNIMKRRKLLLEKQLKLADDITKNNLGLMNRARENSHVDKCGILTVHCTRKQQEKRECG
;
A
#
# COMPACT_ATOMS: atom_id res chain seq x y z
N MET A 1 -6.74 -0.55 -11.63
CA MET A 1 -5.54 0.13 -11.08
C MET A 1 -4.55 -0.91 -10.59
N ASN A 2 -3.25 -0.61 -10.54
CA ASN A 2 -2.23 -1.58 -10.17
C ASN A 2 -1.80 -1.44 -8.70
N ILE A 3 -1.41 -2.55 -8.08
CA ILE A 3 -0.78 -2.63 -6.76
C ILE A 3 0.51 -3.44 -6.93
N ARG A 4 1.61 -2.96 -6.35
CA ARG A 4 2.88 -3.70 -6.26
C ARG A 4 3.00 -4.31 -4.87
N ILE A 5 3.37 -5.58 -4.83
CA ILE A 5 3.42 -6.42 -3.64
C ILE A 5 4.83 -6.96 -3.50
N PHE A 6 5.39 -6.88 -2.29
CA PHE A 6 6.69 -7.45 -1.95
C PHE A 6 6.53 -8.43 -0.80
N GLY A 7 7.27 -9.54 -0.86
CA GLY A 7 7.24 -10.56 0.18
C GLY A 7 6.08 -11.56 0.04
N LEU A 8 5.44 -11.65 -1.14
CA LEU A 8 4.44 -12.69 -1.39
C LEU A 8 5.13 -14.07 -1.36
N PRO A 9 4.65 -15.02 -0.54
CA PRO A 9 5.27 -16.34 -0.42
C PRO A 9 5.04 -17.21 -1.67
N ASN A 10 6.06 -17.98 -2.05
CA ASN A 10 6.12 -18.92 -3.18
C ASN A 10 5.99 -18.38 -4.61
N GLN A 11 7.01 -18.72 -5.42
CA GLN A 11 7.32 -18.17 -6.74
C GLN A 11 7.13 -19.19 -7.88
N GLN A 12 5.99 -19.87 -7.94
CA GLN A 12 5.59 -20.58 -9.16
C GLN A 12 4.48 -19.80 -9.86
N SER A 13 4.71 -19.39 -11.10
CA SER A 13 3.82 -18.48 -11.84
C SER A 13 2.40 -19.01 -12.00
N ARG A 14 2.22 -20.34 -11.95
CA ARG A 14 0.94 -21.01 -12.15
C ARG A 14 -0.10 -20.72 -11.06
N GLU A 15 0.29 -20.24 -9.89
CA GLU A 15 -0.63 -20.08 -8.75
C GLU A 15 -0.65 -18.67 -8.13
N LEU A 16 0.00 -17.67 -8.76
CA LEU A 16 0.13 -16.32 -8.18
C LEU A 16 -1.21 -15.68 -7.80
N GLN A 17 -2.24 -15.92 -8.61
CA GLN A 17 -3.59 -15.40 -8.37
C GLN A 17 -4.18 -15.98 -7.08
N THR A 18 -4.19 -17.29 -6.97
CA THR A 18 -4.68 -18.03 -5.79
C THR A 18 -3.89 -17.64 -4.55
N THR A 19 -2.56 -17.67 -4.63
CA THR A 19 -1.67 -17.26 -3.54
C THR A 19 -1.95 -15.84 -3.07
N PHE A 20 -2.18 -14.90 -4.00
CA PHE A 20 -2.53 -13.53 -3.64
C PHE A 20 -3.87 -13.46 -2.90
N ILE A 21 -4.93 -14.08 -3.44
CA ILE A 21 -6.26 -14.06 -2.83
C ILE A 21 -6.21 -14.69 -1.43
N GLU A 22 -5.63 -15.88 -1.30
CA GLU A 22 -5.52 -16.59 -0.03
C GLU A 22 -4.69 -15.79 0.99
N THR A 23 -3.58 -15.19 0.55
CA THR A 23 -2.75 -14.36 1.42
C THR A 23 -3.51 -13.14 1.92
N ILE A 24 -4.23 -12.44 1.05
CA ILE A 24 -4.99 -11.26 1.45
C ILE A 24 -6.15 -11.65 2.36
N LYS A 25 -6.89 -12.71 2.04
CA LYS A 25 -8.00 -13.22 2.86
C LYS A 25 -7.50 -13.63 4.25
N LYS A 26 -6.43 -14.42 4.32
CA LYS A 26 -5.82 -14.88 5.58
C LYS A 26 -5.32 -13.73 6.46
N LEU A 27 -4.75 -12.68 5.86
CA LEU A 27 -4.14 -11.59 6.61
C LEU A 27 -5.11 -10.46 6.94
N THR A 28 -6.16 -10.24 6.14
CA THR A 28 -7.00 -9.02 6.25
C THR A 28 -8.49 -9.27 6.34
N ASP A 29 -8.95 -10.52 6.19
CA ASP A 29 -10.36 -10.91 6.12
C ASP A 29 -11.12 -10.28 4.93
N ILE A 30 -10.38 -9.80 3.92
CA ILE A 30 -10.95 -9.28 2.68
C ILE A 30 -11.08 -10.43 1.70
N ASP A 31 -12.32 -10.69 1.26
CA ASP A 31 -12.59 -11.64 0.18
C ASP A 31 -12.46 -10.93 -1.18
N ILE A 32 -11.61 -11.48 -2.05
CA ILE A 32 -11.39 -10.95 -3.40
C ILE A 32 -11.80 -12.05 -4.36
N ALA A 33 -12.82 -11.76 -5.18
CA ALA A 33 -13.25 -12.71 -6.20
C ALA A 33 -12.21 -12.79 -7.34
N ASN A 34 -12.09 -13.97 -7.97
CA ASN A 34 -11.10 -14.19 -9.04
C ASN A 34 -11.29 -13.22 -10.21
N GLU A 35 -12.53 -12.85 -10.50
CA GLU A 35 -12.92 -11.98 -11.61
C GLU A 35 -12.51 -10.51 -11.40
N GLU A 36 -12.21 -10.14 -10.14
CA GLU A 36 -11.67 -8.83 -9.79
C GLU A 36 -10.20 -8.68 -10.20
N ILE A 37 -9.47 -9.77 -10.38
CA ILE A 37 -8.07 -9.75 -10.79
C ILE A 37 -8.03 -9.76 -12.32
N ILE A 38 -7.66 -8.62 -12.91
CA ILE A 38 -7.53 -8.49 -14.36
C ILE A 38 -6.23 -9.13 -14.83
N ALA A 39 -5.15 -8.90 -14.09
CA ALA A 39 -3.83 -9.42 -14.43
C ALA A 39 -2.97 -9.50 -13.16
N ILE A 40 -2.12 -10.51 -13.10
CA ILE A 40 -1.13 -10.68 -12.05
C ILE A 40 0.15 -11.23 -12.66
N HIS A 41 1.28 -10.61 -12.35
CA HIS A 41 2.57 -11.12 -12.80
C HIS A 41 3.71 -10.79 -11.85
N SER A 42 4.68 -11.69 -11.80
CA SER A 42 5.96 -11.45 -11.12
C SER A 42 6.78 -10.45 -11.93
N LEU A 43 7.47 -9.53 -11.24
CA LEU A 43 8.45 -8.63 -11.81
C LEU A 43 9.86 -9.19 -11.57
N PRO A 44 10.80 -9.04 -12.51
CA PRO A 44 12.17 -9.45 -12.27
C PRO A 44 12.78 -8.59 -11.16
N SER A 45 13.33 -9.25 -10.14
CA SER A 45 14.12 -8.60 -9.09
C SER A 45 15.61 -8.75 -9.36
N ARG A 46 16.40 -7.74 -8.99
CA ARG A 46 17.87 -7.82 -9.00
C ARG A 46 18.42 -8.50 -7.74
N SER A 47 17.58 -8.74 -6.74
CA SER A 47 17.99 -9.35 -5.47
C SER A 47 17.67 -10.85 -5.46
N PRO A 48 18.67 -11.74 -5.57
CA PRO A 48 18.44 -13.19 -5.65
C PRO A 48 17.85 -13.77 -4.35
N ASN A 49 18.12 -13.14 -3.21
CA ASN A 49 17.70 -13.63 -1.89
C ASN A 49 16.32 -13.10 -1.45
N LYS A 50 15.56 -12.43 -2.33
CA LYS A 50 14.24 -11.88 -1.99
C LYS A 50 13.20 -12.34 -3.00
N PRO A 51 11.96 -12.64 -2.56
CA PRO A 51 10.86 -12.93 -3.47
C PRO A 51 10.70 -11.80 -4.49
N ASN A 52 10.51 -12.19 -5.74
CA ASN A 52 10.22 -11.23 -6.79
C ASN A 52 8.96 -10.41 -6.43
N PRO A 53 8.99 -9.08 -6.62
CA PRO A 53 7.79 -8.27 -6.47
C PRO A 53 6.71 -8.74 -7.45
N VAL A 54 5.46 -8.72 -7.02
CA VAL A 54 4.31 -9.04 -7.87
C VAL A 54 3.54 -7.76 -8.14
N ILE A 55 3.08 -7.57 -9.37
CA ILE A 55 2.13 -6.51 -9.70
C ILE A 55 0.78 -7.12 -10.03
N VAL A 56 -0.26 -6.54 -9.44
CA VAL A 56 -1.65 -7.00 -9.55
C VAL A 56 -2.47 -5.85 -10.08
N LYS A 57 -3.20 -6.07 -11.16
CA LYS A 57 -4.21 -5.14 -11.69
C LYS A 57 -5.58 -5.58 -11.19
N ILE A 58 -6.17 -4.76 -10.33
CA ILE A 58 -7.52 -4.98 -9.80
C ILE A 58 -8.53 -4.19 -10.65
N ARG A 59 -9.66 -4.85 -10.97
CA ARG A 59 -10.81 -4.31 -11.70
C ARG A 59 -11.51 -3.23 -10.89
N ASN A 60 -11.93 -3.57 -9.68
CA ASN A 60 -12.68 -2.66 -8.81
C ASN A 60 -11.74 -1.75 -7.99
N THR A 61 -11.98 -0.44 -8.08
CA THR A 61 -11.22 0.55 -7.32
C THR A 61 -11.53 0.48 -5.82
N GLU A 62 -12.74 0.07 -5.46
CA GLU A 62 -13.16 -0.09 -4.07
C GLU A 62 -12.40 -1.25 -3.39
N SER A 63 -12.31 -2.41 -4.04
CA SER A 63 -11.53 -3.56 -3.56
C SER A 63 -10.07 -3.19 -3.35
N LYS A 64 -9.46 -2.47 -4.32
CA LYS A 64 -8.13 -1.88 -4.14
C LYS A 64 -8.06 -0.96 -2.92
N SER A 65 -9.01 -0.05 -2.75
CA SER A 65 -9.04 0.89 -1.62
C SER A 65 -9.10 0.15 -0.29
N ASN A 66 -9.93 -0.88 -0.20
CA ASN A 66 -10.07 -1.71 1.00
C ASN A 66 -8.78 -2.46 1.35
N ILE A 67 -8.12 -3.05 0.35
CA ILE A 67 -6.79 -3.68 0.51
C ILE A 67 -5.75 -2.65 0.98
N MET A 68 -5.72 -1.47 0.35
CA MET A 68 -4.75 -0.42 0.65
C MET A 68 -4.95 0.20 2.05
N LYS A 69 -6.19 0.28 2.55
CA LYS A 69 -6.48 0.68 3.95
C LYS A 69 -5.85 -0.28 4.96
N ARG A 70 -5.70 -1.57 4.61
CA ARG A 70 -5.06 -2.60 5.46
C ARG A 70 -3.55 -2.71 5.26
N ARG A 71 -2.93 -1.85 4.44
CA ARG A 71 -1.49 -1.86 4.13
C ARG A 71 -0.59 -1.91 5.36
N LYS A 72 -0.93 -1.18 6.44
CA LYS A 72 -0.13 -1.17 7.67
C LYS A 72 -0.09 -2.55 8.33
N LEU A 73 -1.24 -3.20 8.43
CA LEU A 73 -1.36 -4.55 8.97
C LEU A 73 -0.60 -5.56 8.11
N LEU A 74 -0.70 -5.44 6.79
CA LEU A 74 0.05 -6.30 5.86
C LEU A 74 1.56 -6.13 6.01
N LEU A 75 2.03 -4.89 6.23
CA LEU A 75 3.44 -4.61 6.48
C LEU A 75 3.97 -5.25 7.76
N GLU A 76 3.18 -5.24 8.84
CA GLU A 76 3.50 -5.93 10.11
C GLU A 76 3.63 -7.45 9.90
N LYS A 77 2.95 -7.99 8.89
CA LYS A 77 3.03 -9.40 8.45
C LYS A 77 4.07 -9.62 7.35
N GLN A 78 5.00 -8.68 7.17
CA GLN A 78 6.09 -8.70 6.18
C GLN A 78 5.63 -8.63 4.70
N LEU A 79 4.37 -8.30 4.45
CA LEU A 79 3.83 -8.08 3.10
C LEU A 79 3.74 -6.57 2.82
N LYS A 80 4.66 -6.04 2.02
CA LYS A 80 4.66 -4.61 1.68
C LYS A 80 3.81 -4.37 0.44
N LEU A 81 2.81 -3.49 0.55
CA LEU A 81 2.07 -2.97 -0.60
C LEU A 81 2.54 -1.57 -0.97
N ALA A 82 2.71 -1.33 -2.27
CA ALA A 82 2.94 -0.02 -2.83
C ALA A 82 1.93 0.24 -3.94
N ASP A 83 1.41 1.46 -3.99
CA ASP A 83 0.62 1.88 -5.13
C ASP A 83 1.55 2.08 -6.34
N ASP A 84 1.10 1.66 -7.52
CA ASP A 84 1.83 1.88 -8.75
C ASP A 84 1.57 3.30 -9.25
N ILE A 85 2.25 4.25 -8.61
CA ILE A 85 2.15 5.67 -8.97
C ILE A 85 3.09 5.91 -10.15
N THR A 86 2.55 6.32 -11.29
CA THR A 86 3.35 6.74 -12.45
C THR A 86 4.18 7.97 -12.09
N LYS A 87 5.34 8.15 -12.74
CA LYS A 87 6.23 9.30 -12.49
C LYS A 87 5.53 10.65 -12.62
N ASN A 88 4.60 10.79 -13.56
CA ASN A 88 3.79 12.00 -13.73
C ASN A 88 2.93 12.29 -12.49
N ASN A 89 2.27 11.27 -11.95
CA ASN A 89 1.41 11.43 -10.77
C ASN A 89 2.24 11.78 -9.52
N LEU A 90 3.46 11.25 -9.41
CA LEU A 90 4.39 11.64 -8.35
C LEU A 90 4.81 13.10 -8.47
N GLY A 91 5.14 13.56 -9.69
CA GLY A 91 5.48 14.96 -9.95
C GLY A 91 4.33 15.91 -9.63
N LEU A 92 3.09 15.54 -9.94
CA LEU A 92 1.90 16.31 -9.58
C LEU A 92 1.71 16.39 -8.05
N MET A 93 1.87 15.29 -7.33
CA MET A 93 1.78 15.31 -5.86
C MET A 93 2.88 16.14 -5.21
N ASN A 94 4.11 16.10 -5.74
CA ASN A 94 5.20 16.92 -5.22
C ASN A 94 4.92 18.41 -5.42
N ARG A 95 4.47 18.80 -6.63
CA ARG A 95 4.06 20.19 -6.91
C ARG A 95 2.88 20.64 -6.06
N ALA A 96 1.91 19.77 -5.81
CA ALA A 96 0.77 20.08 -4.94
C ALA A 96 1.19 20.30 -3.48
N ARG A 97 2.20 19.57 -2.98
CA ARG A 97 2.78 19.79 -1.65
C ARG A 97 3.61 21.07 -1.59
N GLU A 98 4.39 21.35 -2.62
CA GLU A 98 5.21 22.57 -2.71
C GLU A 98 4.33 23.83 -2.81
N ASN A 99 3.19 23.74 -3.50
CA ASN A 99 2.23 24.84 -3.65
C ASN A 99 1.22 24.95 -2.49
N SER A 100 1.38 24.19 -1.41
CA SER A 100 0.49 24.27 -0.25
C SER A 100 0.81 25.45 0.68
N HIS A 101 0.72 26.66 0.13
CA HIS A 101 0.15 27.83 0.80
C HIS A 101 -1.38 27.86 0.64
N VAL A 102 -2.00 26.69 0.46
CA VAL A 102 -3.46 26.55 0.40
C VAL A 102 -3.98 26.55 1.83
N ASP A 103 -4.74 27.58 2.13
CA ASP A 103 -5.26 27.91 3.44
C ASP A 103 -5.83 26.73 4.22
N LYS A 104 -5.48 26.70 5.51
CA LYS A 104 -6.21 25.98 6.54
C LYS A 104 -7.64 26.52 6.61
N CYS A 105 -8.53 26.06 5.74
CA CYS A 105 -9.97 26.29 5.91
C CYS A 105 -10.74 25.00 5.59
N GLY A 106 -11.23 24.36 6.66
CA GLY A 106 -12.32 23.40 6.58
C GLY A 106 -11.93 21.93 6.48
N ILE A 107 -12.12 21.22 7.60
CA ILE A 107 -12.36 19.76 7.69
C ILE A 107 -11.10 18.88 7.66
N LEU A 108 -10.42 18.77 8.81
CA LEU A 108 -10.25 17.50 9.52
C LEU A 108 -9.60 17.75 10.91
N THR A 109 -10.44 17.84 11.93
CA THR A 109 -10.01 17.76 13.33
C THR A 109 -9.57 16.33 13.63
N VAL A 110 -8.27 16.04 13.60
CA VAL A 110 -7.72 14.85 14.28
C VAL A 110 -6.36 15.17 14.88
N HIS A 111 -6.38 15.48 16.18
CA HIS A 111 -5.33 15.27 17.18
C HIS A 111 -3.87 15.57 16.80
N CYS A 112 -3.49 16.84 16.94
CA CYS A 112 -2.11 17.19 17.26
C CYS A 112 -1.87 16.79 18.74
N THR A 113 -1.28 15.61 18.97
CA THR A 113 -0.90 15.17 20.31
C THR A 113 0.23 16.04 20.83
N ARG A 114 -0.17 16.96 21.71
CA ARG A 114 0.64 17.69 22.69
C ARG A 114 1.43 16.71 23.55
N LYS A 115 2.68 16.41 23.16
CA LYS A 115 3.74 15.95 24.07
C LYS A 115 5.09 16.44 23.54
N GLN A 116 5.59 17.50 24.15
CA GLN A 116 6.96 17.65 24.68
C GLN A 116 7.27 19.13 24.91
N GLN A 117 7.03 19.60 26.13
CA GLN A 117 7.93 20.49 26.89
C GLN A 117 7.30 20.79 28.26
N GLU A 118 6.99 19.74 29.03
CA GLU A 118 7.19 19.81 30.48
C GLU A 118 8.63 19.37 30.71
N LYS A 119 9.52 20.34 30.91
CA LYS A 119 10.79 20.24 31.64
C LYS A 119 11.50 21.59 31.54
N ARG A 120 11.28 22.43 32.56
CA ARG A 120 12.27 23.25 33.27
C ARG A 120 11.54 24.33 34.07
N GLU A 121 10.99 23.90 35.20
CA GLU A 121 11.00 24.69 36.44
C GLU A 121 11.69 23.82 37.50
N CYS A 122 12.34 24.48 38.46
CA CYS A 122 13.27 23.99 39.50
C CYS A 122 14.76 23.92 39.09
N GLY A 123 15.50 24.92 39.56
CA GLY A 123 16.96 25.00 39.56
C GLY A 123 17.42 26.45 39.52
#